data_AF-A0A1B9NKR7-F1
#
_entry.id   AF-A0A1B9NKR7-F1
#
_cell.length_a   1.000
_cell.length_b   1.000
_cell.length_c   1.000
_cell.angle_alpha   90.00
_cell.angle_beta   90.00
_cell.angle_gamma   90.00
#
_symmetry.space_group_name_H-M   'P 1'
#
loop_
_entity.id
_entity.type
_entity.pdbx_description
1 polymer ?
#
loop_
_entity_poly.entity_id
_entity_poly.type
_entity_poly.pdbx_seq_one_letter_code
_entity_poly.pdbx_strand_id
1 'polypeptide(L)'
;MKIVGETPTGVPGITEIKYKIPAKDRAGNISGYKDKPLTKTIYDPKIVSDQKILALGQQAAASGYKSAMASGVREYTSSAGGVSFRVYLDLKTGTVTNFFPVTK
;
A
#
# COMPACT_ATOMS: atom_id res chain seq x y z
N MET A 1 -6.26 12.97 -12.09
CA MET A 1 -5.40 11.77 -12.09
C MET A 1 -5.57 11.07 -13.41
N LYS A 2 -4.54 10.42 -13.95
CA LYS A 2 -4.65 9.59 -15.15
C LYS A 2 -4.06 8.22 -14.89
N ILE A 3 -4.86 7.16 -15.02
CA ILE A 3 -4.35 5.78 -15.01
C ILE A 3 -3.64 5.53 -16.34
N VAL A 4 -2.46 4.91 -16.27
CA VAL A 4 -1.61 4.60 -17.43
C VAL A 4 -1.29 3.10 -17.54
N GLY A 5 -1.73 2.29 -16.57
CA GLY A 5 -1.62 0.84 -16.61
C GLY A 5 -2.26 0.19 -15.38
N GLU A 6 -2.75 -1.03 -15.56
CA GLU A 6 -3.33 -1.86 -14.52
C GLU A 6 -2.82 -3.29 -14.70
N THR A 7 -2.29 -3.88 -13.63
CA THR A 7 -1.73 -5.23 -13.62
C THR A 7 -2.38 -6.01 -12.49
N PRO A 8 -3.33 -6.90 -12.79
CA PRO A 8 -3.89 -7.81 -11.79
C PRO A 8 -2.79 -8.67 -11.16
N THR A 9 -2.90 -8.94 -9.87
CA THR A 9 -1.99 -9.85 -9.18
C THR A 9 -2.52 -11.29 -9.25
N GLY A 10 -1.79 -12.24 -8.67
CA GLY A 10 -2.29 -13.61 -8.47
C GLY A 10 -3.40 -13.72 -7.41
N VAL A 11 -3.71 -12.64 -6.67
CA VAL A 11 -4.79 -12.62 -5.69
C VAL A 11 -6.03 -11.95 -6.30
N PRO A 12 -7.18 -12.65 -6.37
CA PRO A 12 -8.41 -12.07 -6.91
C PRO A 12 -8.78 -10.76 -6.23
N GLY A 13 -9.12 -9.76 -7.05
CA GLY A 13 -9.50 -8.43 -6.57
C GLY A 13 -8.33 -7.54 -6.15
N ILE A 14 -7.07 -7.99 -6.19
CA ILE A 14 -5.89 -7.15 -5.90
C ILE A 14 -5.17 -6.79 -7.21
N THR A 15 -4.98 -5.50 -7.45
CA THR A 15 -4.41 -4.95 -8.70
C THR A 15 -3.35 -3.90 -8.39
N GLU A 16 -2.24 -3.93 -9.13
CA GLU A 16 -1.28 -2.82 -9.18
C GLU A 16 -1.72 -1.84 -10.27
N ILE A 17 -1.90 -0.57 -9.91
CA ILE A 17 -2.14 0.51 -10.86
C ILE A 17 -0.90 1.39 -11.01
N LYS A 18 -0.66 1.84 -12.24
CA LYS A 18 0.27 2.91 -12.55
C LYS A 18 -0.52 4.14 -12.95
N TYR A 19 -0.25 5.28 -12.32
CA TYR A 19 -1.01 6.50 -12.52
C TYR A 19 -0.12 7.75 -12.53
N LYS A 20 -0.56 8.80 -13.22
CA LYS A 20 0.07 10.12 -13.21
C LYS A 20 -0.81 11.10 -12.46
N ILE A 21 -0.18 12.00 -11.72
CA ILE A 21 -0.85 13.11 -11.02
C ILE A 21 -0.73 14.40 -11.82
N PRO A 22 -1.72 15.30 -11.75
CA PRO A 22 -1.64 16.61 -12.40
C PRO A 22 -0.42 17.39 -11.92
N ALA A 23 0.30 18.00 -12.86
CA ALA A 23 1.27 19.04 -12.56
C ALA A 23 0.54 20.36 -12.35
N LYS A 24 1.01 21.16 -11.38
CA LYS A 24 0.45 22.49 -11.09
C LYS A 24 1.51 23.55 -11.30
N ASP A 25 1.12 24.69 -11.87
CA ASP A 25 1.94 25.89 -11.92
C ASP A 25 2.06 26.55 -10.54
N ARG A 26 2.79 27.68 -10.44
CA ARG A 26 2.96 28.42 -9.18
C ARG A 26 1.65 28.99 -8.62
N ALA A 27 0.68 29.28 -9.48
CA ALA A 27 -0.65 29.76 -9.08
C ALA A 27 -1.60 28.62 -8.69
N GLY A 28 -1.20 27.36 -8.89
CA GLY A 28 -1.97 26.17 -8.56
C GLY A 28 -2.84 25.63 -9.71
N ASN A 29 -2.76 26.21 -10.91
CA ASN A 29 -3.51 25.75 -12.08
C ASN A 29 -2.88 24.49 -12.67
N ILE A 30 -3.70 23.61 -13.25
CA ILE A 30 -3.21 22.38 -13.89
C ILE A 30 -2.48 22.74 -15.19
N SER A 31 -1.21 22.34 -15.28
CA SER A 31 -0.35 22.58 -16.46
C SER A 31 -0.03 21.30 -17.24
N GLY A 32 -0.63 20.16 -16.86
CA GLY A 32 -0.38 18.86 -17.47
C GLY A 32 -0.31 17.74 -16.43
N TYR A 33 0.51 16.73 -16.69
CA TYR A 33 0.75 15.61 -15.77
C TYR A 33 2.25 15.52 -15.45
N LYS A 34 2.59 15.08 -14.24
CA LYS A 34 3.98 14.75 -13.91
C LYS A 34 4.45 13.55 -14.74
N ASP A 35 5.69 13.60 -15.23
CA ASP A 35 6.22 12.62 -16.19
C ASP A 35 6.31 11.21 -15.61
N LYS A 36 6.79 11.09 -14.37
CA LYS A 36 7.00 9.82 -13.68
C LYS A 36 5.66 9.25 -13.19
N PRO A 37 5.23 8.07 -13.70
CA PRO A 37 4.09 7.37 -13.12
C PRO A 37 4.39 6.96 -11.67
N LEU A 38 3.36 7.01 -10.85
CA LEU A 38 3.33 6.47 -9.50
C LEU A 38 2.64 5.11 -9.52
N THR A 39 3.00 4.26 -8.57
CA THR A 39 2.40 2.92 -8.42
C THR A 39 1.56 2.87 -7.15
N LYS A 40 0.43 2.17 -7.19
CA LYS A 40 -0.35 1.83 -5.99
C LYS A 40 -0.97 0.45 -6.16
N THR A 41 -1.02 -0.33 -5.08
CA THR A 41 -1.81 -1.57 -5.03
C THR A 41 -3.19 -1.23 -4.46
N ILE A 42 -4.24 -1.67 -5.14
CA ILE A 42 -5.64 -1.45 -4.77
C ILE A 42 -6.37 -2.79 -4.66
N TYR A 43 -7.49 -2.78 -3.95
CA TYR A 43 -8.41 -3.91 -3.88
C TYR A 43 -9.79 -3.51 -4.43
N ASP A 44 -10.50 -4.47 -5.02
CA ASP A 44 -11.91 -4.32 -5.39
C ASP A 44 -12.82 -4.72 -4.20
N PRO A 45 -13.58 -3.78 -3.59
CA PRO A 45 -14.46 -4.05 -2.46
C PRO A 45 -15.54 -5.12 -2.72
N LYS A 46 -15.89 -5.37 -3.99
CA LYS A 46 -16.85 -6.42 -4.37
C LYS A 46 -16.28 -7.83 -4.22
N ILE A 47 -14.96 -7.96 -4.23
CA ILE A 47 -14.23 -9.23 -4.12
C ILE A 47 -13.56 -9.35 -2.74
N VAL A 48 -12.93 -8.27 -2.27
CA VAL A 48 -12.26 -8.19 -0.97
C VAL A 48 -12.84 -7.00 -0.21
N SER A 49 -13.68 -7.25 0.79
CA SER A 49 -14.30 -6.15 1.56
C SER A 49 -13.27 -5.36 2.38
N ASP A 50 -13.63 -4.13 2.75
CA ASP A 50 -12.81 -3.24 3.59
C ASP A 50 -12.47 -3.91 4.94
N GLN A 51 -13.43 -4.61 5.55
CA GLN A 51 -13.20 -5.37 6.79
C GLN A 51 -12.20 -6.50 6.58
N LYS A 52 -12.28 -7.20 5.43
CA LYS A 52 -11.37 -8.30 5.12
C LYS A 52 -9.94 -7.81 4.93
N ILE A 53 -9.74 -6.73 4.16
CA ILE A 53 -8.38 -6.21 3.93
C ILE A 53 -7.78 -5.63 5.21
N LEU A 54 -8.61 -5.00 6.07
CA LEU A 54 -8.18 -4.52 7.38
C LEU A 54 -7.69 -5.67 8.27
N ALA A 55 -8.47 -6.76 8.35
CA ALA A 55 -8.12 -7.93 9.15
C ALA A 55 -6.84 -8.60 8.65
N LEU A 56 -6.67 -8.73 7.32
CA LEU A 56 -5.44 -9.27 6.73
C LEU A 56 -4.23 -8.39 7.04
N GLY A 57 -4.37 -7.07 6.94
CA GLY A 57 -3.29 -6.13 7.28
C GLY A 57 -2.89 -6.19 8.76
N GLN A 58 -3.86 -6.30 9.67
CA GLN A 58 -3.59 -6.50 11.10
C GLN A 58 -2.89 -7.83 11.38
N GLN A 59 -3.31 -8.92 10.70
CA GLN A 59 -2.66 -10.21 10.82
C GLN A 59 -1.21 -10.16 10.32
N ALA A 60 -0.97 -9.59 9.13
CA ALA A 60 0.37 -9.42 8.58
C ALA A 60 1.26 -8.55 9.49
N ALA A 61 0.72 -7.46 10.03
CA ALA A 61 1.41 -6.63 11.00
C ALA A 61 1.83 -7.46 12.23
N ALA A 62 0.90 -8.18 12.86
CA ALA A 62 1.19 -9.02 14.02
C ALA A 62 2.26 -10.09 13.73
N SER A 63 2.23 -10.70 12.54
CA SER A 63 3.18 -11.74 12.14
C SER A 63 4.62 -11.22 12.03
N GLY A 64 4.86 -10.05 11.44
CA GLY A 64 6.20 -9.49 11.28
C GLY A 64 6.71 -8.65 12.46
N TYR A 65 5.82 -8.28 13.39
CA TYR A 65 6.09 -7.28 14.44
C TYR A 65 7.32 -7.60 15.30
N LYS A 66 7.41 -8.82 15.86
CA LYS A 66 8.51 -9.18 16.76
C LYS A 66 9.88 -9.08 16.10
N SER A 67 9.98 -9.54 14.84
CA SER A 67 11.22 -9.44 14.06
C SER A 67 11.56 -7.98 13.76
N ALA A 68 10.58 -7.18 13.34
CA ALA A 68 10.79 -5.77 13.03
C ALA A 68 11.27 -4.96 14.26
N MET A 69 10.66 -5.18 15.43
CA MET A 69 11.07 -4.54 16.67
C MET A 69 12.49 -4.96 17.11
N ALA A 70 12.82 -6.25 17.00
CA ALA A 70 14.17 -6.74 17.32
C ALA A 70 15.24 -6.17 16.37
N SER A 71 14.89 -5.96 15.09
CA SER A 71 15.77 -5.35 14.10
C SER A 71 15.79 -3.82 14.13
N GLY A 72 14.95 -3.17 14.95
CA GLY A 72 14.88 -1.71 15.07
C GLY A 72 14.45 -1.01 13.78
N VAL A 73 13.65 -1.66 12.92
CA VAL A 73 13.21 -1.10 11.63
C VAL A 73 11.86 -0.39 11.75
N ARG A 74 11.72 0.77 11.09
CA ARG A 74 10.48 1.57 11.09
C ARG A 74 9.41 1.02 10.16
N GLU A 75 9.78 0.11 9.28
CA GLU A 75 8.86 -0.50 8.33
C GLU A 75 9.32 -1.91 7.98
N TYR A 76 8.37 -2.76 7.59
CA TYR A 76 8.61 -4.11 7.12
C TYR A 76 7.50 -4.55 6.18
N THR A 77 7.78 -5.57 5.38
CA THR A 77 6.75 -6.27 4.59
C THR A 77 6.41 -7.59 5.26
N SER A 78 5.12 -7.90 5.36
CA SER A 78 4.64 -9.21 5.78
C SER A 78 3.35 -9.55 5.02
N SER A 79 2.95 -10.82 5.00
CA SER A 79 1.84 -11.28 4.16
C SER A 79 0.81 -12.06 4.95
N ALA A 80 -0.46 -11.89 4.59
CA ALA A 80 -1.58 -12.65 5.12
C ALA A 80 -2.62 -12.87 4.02
N GLY A 81 -3.19 -14.07 3.95
CA GLY A 81 -4.21 -14.41 2.94
C GLY A 81 -3.74 -14.21 1.49
N GLY A 82 -2.45 -14.43 1.23
CA GLY A 82 -1.83 -14.22 -0.09
C GLY A 82 -1.52 -12.75 -0.44
N VAL A 83 -1.94 -11.79 0.38
CA VAL A 83 -1.68 -10.35 0.16
C VAL A 83 -0.50 -9.91 1.01
N SER A 84 0.49 -9.27 0.38
CA SER A 84 1.61 -8.62 1.08
C SER A 84 1.21 -7.21 1.50
N PHE A 85 1.66 -6.80 2.68
CA PHE A 85 1.42 -5.48 3.27
C PHE A 85 2.75 -4.85 3.65
N ARG A 86 2.94 -3.57 3.29
CA ARG A 86 3.94 -2.71 3.92
C ARG A 86 3.34 -2.21 5.22
N VAL A 87 4.03 -2.44 6.33
CA VAL A 87 3.62 -2.05 7.69
C VAL A 87 4.60 -1.02 8.23
N TYR A 88 4.09 0.00 8.90
CA TYR A 88 4.87 1.07 9.53
C TYR A 88 4.75 1.02 11.05
N LEU A 89 5.87 1.29 11.72
CA LEU A 89 6.00 1.28 13.17
C LEU A 89 6.51 2.64 13.67
N ASP A 90 5.97 3.09 14.80
CA ASP A 90 6.65 4.03 15.68
C ASP A 90 7.60 3.26 16.59
N LEU A 91 8.91 3.43 16.40
CA LEU A 91 9.93 2.75 17.20
C LEU A 91 10.02 3.24 18.65
N LYS A 92 9.48 4.42 18.97
CA LYS A 92 9.48 4.93 20.34
C LYS A 92 8.43 4.23 21.19
N THR A 93 7.26 3.95 20.61
CA THR A 93 6.13 3.36 21.33
C THR A 93 5.91 1.88 21.00
N GLY A 94 6.50 1.39 19.91
CA GLY A 94 6.20 0.07 19.34
C GLY A 94 4.83 0.01 18.63
N THR A 95 4.16 1.14 18.42
CA THR A 95 2.82 1.13 17.83
C THR A 95 2.89 0.92 16.32
N VAL A 96 2.06 0.02 15.78
CA VAL A 96 1.79 -0.04 14.34
C VAL A 96 0.98 1.19 13.94
N THR A 97 1.54 2.06 13.12
CA THR A 97 0.91 3.34 12.74
C THR A 97 0.10 3.24 11.47
N ASN A 98 0.47 2.36 10.54
CA ASN A 98 -0.22 2.18 9.27
C ASN A 98 0.15 0.86 8.60
N PHE A 99 -0.69 0.40 7.68
CA PHE A 99 -0.35 -0.64 6.72
C PHE A 99 -1.18 -0.49 5.45
N PHE A 100 -0.65 -0.96 4.32
CA PHE A 100 -1.38 -1.02 3.05
C PHE A 100 -0.84 -2.16 2.17
N PRO A 101 -1.69 -2.72 1.27
CA PRO A 101 -1.26 -3.80 0.39
C PRO A 101 -0.16 -3.33 -0.59
N VAL A 102 0.74 -4.24 -0.93
CA VAL A 102 1.83 -4.05 -1.89
C VAL A 102 2.01 -5.30 -2.73
N THR A 103 2.53 -5.14 -3.95
CA THR A 103 2.89 -6.25 -4.85
C THR A 103 4.33 -6.74 -4.69
N LYS A 104 5.17 -5.99 -3.95
CA LYS A 104 6.58 -6.29 -3.67
C LYS A 104 6.98 -5.82 -2.28
#